data_AF-S3BP20-F1
#
_entry.id   AF-S3BP20-F1
#
_cell.length_a   1.000
_cell.length_b   1.000
_cell.length_c   1.000
_cell.angle_alpha   90.00
_cell.angle_beta   90.00
_cell.angle_gamma   90.00
#
_symmetry.space_group_name_H-M   'P 1'
#
loop_
_entity.id
_entity.type
_entity.pdbx_description
1 polymer ?
#
loop_
_entity_poly.entity_id
_entity_poly.type
_entity_poly.pdbx_seq_one_letter_code
_entity_poly.pdbx_strand_id
1 'polypeptide(L)' 'MKDGAACAECARLEREREAARRVGDWSRVTDCAVLLRRHPWHPRHGGKPVVRG' A
#
# COMPACT_ATOMS: atom_id res chain seq x y z
N MET A 1 -9.49 -14.95 9.77
CA MET A 1 -10.64 -14.04 9.58
C MET A 1 -10.19 -12.62 9.91
N LYS A 2 -9.56 -11.92 8.97
CA LYS A 2 -9.36 -10.46 9.07
C LYS A 2 -9.55 -9.85 7.68
N ASP A 3 -10.59 -10.34 7.04
CA ASP A 3 -11.11 -9.94 5.75
C ASP A 3 -12.18 -8.88 6.04
N GLY A 4 -11.95 -7.63 5.64
CA GLY A 4 -13.05 -6.66 5.51
C GLY A 4 -12.94 -5.33 6.26
N ALA A 5 -11.94 -5.09 7.11
CA ALA A 5 -11.67 -3.73 7.58
C ALA A 5 -10.74 -3.05 6.56
N ALA A 6 -11.13 -1.90 6.01
CA ALA A 6 -10.25 -1.09 5.16
C ALA A 6 -8.85 -1.03 5.80
N CYS A 7 -7.85 -1.60 5.12
CA CYS A 7 -6.54 -1.78 5.72
C CYS A 7 -5.97 -0.44 6.16
N ALA A 8 -5.85 -0.24 7.47
CA ALA A 8 -5.34 0.99 8.05
C ALA A 8 -3.92 1.29 7.52
N GLU A 9 -3.14 0.24 7.23
CA GLU A 9 -1.81 0.35 6.65
C GLU A 9 -1.85 0.87 5.21
N CYS A 10 -2.74 0.36 4.35
CA CYS A 10 -2.91 0.90 2.99
C CYS A 10 -3.29 2.38 3.02
N ALA A 11 -4.23 2.77 3.88
CA ALA A 11 -4.65 4.16 4.02
C ALA A 11 -3.53 5.05 4.57
N ARG A 12 -2.68 4.52 5.45
CA ARG A 12 -1.51 5.23 5.98
C ARG A 12 -0.44 5.42 4.90
N LEU A 13 -0.10 4.37 4.15
CA LEU A 13 0.90 4.43 3.09
C LEU A 13 0.50 5.36 1.94
N GLU A 14 -0.79 5.40 1.57
CA GLU A 14 -1.28 6.39 0.59
C GLU A 14 -1.11 7.83 1.10
N ARG A 15 -1.45 8.10 2.37
CA ARG A 15 -1.25 9.43 2.97
C ARG A 15 0.24 9.80 3.08
N GLU A 16 1.10 8.86 3.47
CA GLU A 16 2.55 9.09 3.51
C GLU A 16 3.11 9.35 2.11
N ARG A 17 2.61 8.65 1.08
CA ARG A 17 2.97 8.91 -0.32
C ARG A 17 2.58 10.32 -0.75
N GLU A 18 1.37 10.78 -0.41
CA GLU A 18 0.92 12.13 -0.74
C GLU A 18 1.71 13.21 0.01
N ALA A 19 2.01 12.99 1.29
CA ALA A 19 2.85 13.88 2.08
C ALA A 19 4.28 13.97 1.50
N ALA A 20 4.88 12.83 1.17
CA ALA A 20 6.18 12.74 0.51
C ALA A 20 6.20 13.48 -0.82
N ARG A 21 5.13 13.36 -1.61
CA ARG A 21 4.97 14.08 -2.88
C ARG A 21 4.86 15.60 -2.67
N ARG A 22 4.18 16.05 -1.61
CA ARG A 22 4.08 17.49 -1.27
C ARG A 22 5.42 18.10 -0.85
N VAL A 23 6.26 17.33 -0.16
CA VAL A 23 7.60 17.80 0.25
C VAL A 23 8.68 17.56 -0.81
N GLY A 24 8.34 16.94 -1.94
CA GLY A 24 9.27 16.64 -3.03
C GLY A 24 10.19 15.43 -2.78
N ASP A 25 9.89 14.62 -1.77
CA ASP A 25 10.66 13.43 -1.42
C ASP A 25 10.21 12.21 -2.25
N TRP A 26 10.71 12.15 -3.49
CA TRP A 26 10.38 11.09 -4.44
C TRP A 26 10.91 9.71 -4.04
N SER A 27 11.96 9.65 -3.21
CA SER A 27 12.48 8.41 -2.65
C SER A 27 11.42 7.75 -1.77
N ARG A 28 10.85 8.54 -0.86
CA ARG A 28 9.81 8.10 0.07
C ARG A 28 8.48 7.80 -0.62
N VAL A 29 8.15 8.53 -1.70
CA VAL A 29 7.02 8.19 -2.60
C VAL A 29 7.19 6.79 -3.19
N THR A 30 8.39 6.47 -3.66
CA THR A 30 8.69 5.17 -4.30
C THR A 30 8.65 4.04 -3.28
N ASP A 31 9.23 4.25 -2.09
CA ASP A 31 9.20 3.30 -0.99
C ASP A 31 7.75 2.95 -0.58
N CYS A 32 6.90 3.96 -0.37
CA CYS A 32 5.48 3.76 -0.07
C CYS A 32 4.77 2.96 -1.18
N ALA A 33 5.06 3.24 -2.46
CA ALA A 33 4.48 2.51 -3.59
C ALA A 33 4.96 1.05 -3.66
N VAL A 34 6.21 0.77 -3.29
CA VAL A 34 6.74 -0.61 -3.17
C VAL A 34 6.08 -1.34 -2.01
N LEU A 35 5.94 -0.69 -0.85
CA LEU A 35 5.26 -1.25 0.32
C LEU A 35 3.80 -1.59 0.01
N LEU A 36 3.07 -0.70 -0.67
CA LEU A 36 1.69 -0.96 -1.13
C LEU A 36 1.60 -2.16 -2.09
N ARG A 37 2.58 -2.33 -2.98
CA ARG A 37 2.65 -3.49 -3.90
C ARG A 37 3.01 -4.80 -3.20
N ARG A 38 3.88 -4.74 -2.20
CA ARG A 38 4.27 -5.89 -1.37
C ARG A 38 3.25 -6.24 -0.30
N HIS A 39 2.34 -5.32 0.00
CA HIS A 39 1.34 -5.52 1.03
C HIS A 39 0.43 -6.70 0.65
N PRO A 40 0.27 -7.69 1.54
CA PRO A 40 -0.52 -8.88 1.25
C PRO A 40 -1.97 -8.52 0.91
N TRP A 41 -2.56 -9.36 0.07
CA TRP A 41 -3.83 -9.20 -0.64
C TRP A 41 -4.97 -8.52 0.16
N HIS A 42 -5.53 -7.43 -0.40
CA HIS A 42 -6.83 -6.88 0.03
C HIS A 42 -7.81 -6.84 -1.15
N PRO A 43 -9.07 -7.24 -0.96
CA PRO A 43 -10.07 -7.28 -2.02
C PRO A 43 -10.39 -5.92 -2.66
N ARG A 44 -10.04 -4.79 -2.00
CA ARG A 44 -10.20 -3.43 -2.56
C ARG A 44 -9.20 -3.05 -3.65
N HIS A 45 -8.14 -3.84 -3.89
CA HIS A 45 -7.08 -3.48 -4.84
C HIS A 45 -6.92 -4.46 -6.02
N GLY A 46 -7.85 -5.40 -6.23
CA GLY A 46 -7.86 -6.25 -7.42
C GLY A 46 -6.55 -7.01 -7.69
N GLY A 47 -5.74 -7.23 -6.65
CA GLY A 47 -4.50 -7.99 -6.77
C GLY A 47 -4.84 -9.44 -7.03
N LYS A 48 -4.26 -10.05 -8.06
CA LYS A 48 -4.35 -11.51 -8.26
C LYS A 48 -3.64 -12.21 -7.08
N PRO A 49 -4.20 -13.30 -6.52
CA PRO A 49 -3.58 -13.98 -5.39
C PRO A 49 -2.19 -14.49 -5.80
N VAL A 50 -1.14 -14.01 -5.14
CA VAL A 50 0.18 -14.62 -5.27
C VAL A 50 0.14 -15.92 -4.48
N VAL A 51 -0.10 -17.03 -5.17
CA VAL A 51 0.11 -18.36 -4.62
C VAL A 51 1.59 -18.48 -4.30
N ARG A 52 1.94 -18.52 -3.02
CA ARG A 52 3.30 -18.84 -2.60
C ARG A 52 3.35 -20.36 -2.47
N GLY A 53 3.77 -21.03 -3.53
CA GLY A 53 4.15 -22.44 -3.52
C GLY A 53 5.42 -22.67 -2.69
#